data_AF-A0A0E3ZWE9-F1
#
_entry.id   AF-A0A0E3ZWE9-F1
#
_cell.length_a   1.000
_cell.length_b   1.000
_cell.length_c   1.000
_cell.angle_alpha   90.00
_cell.angle_beta   90.00
_cell.angle_gamma   90.00
#
_symmetry.space_group_name_H-M   'P 1'
#
loop_
_entity.id
_entity.type
_entity.pdbx_description
1 polymer ?
#
loop_
_entity_poly.entity_id
_entity_poly.type
_entity_poly.pdbx_seq_one_letter_code
_entity_poly.pdbx_strand_id
1 'polypeptide(L)'
;MNKVTMWLCCLALFISLHSFGQYGGYGGGYGRGGYGGGMGQSMPSSPPRASVPNIAGDMAQKETKWLKENLELTKEQAKSVKQLNNEYASQQQDAIKDIIGTGGGRPSPETIKQVKDVMLMFNEEKEEKLKPILTPEQWTLYQSKKEAMQKEIGGWRPAAPKKDSTSRAANQG
;
A
#
# COMPACT_ATOMS: atom_id res chain seq x y z
N MET A 1 24.09 12.69 -32.63
CA MET A 1 23.66 13.61 -31.58
C MET A 1 23.83 12.92 -30.23
N ASN A 2 24.92 13.23 -29.54
CA ASN A 2 25.26 12.70 -28.22
C ASN A 2 25.11 13.81 -27.20
N LYS A 3 24.46 13.53 -26.07
CA LYS A 3 24.98 13.74 -24.70
C LYS A 3 23.88 13.47 -23.67
N VAL A 4 24.01 12.31 -23.04
CA VAL A 4 23.45 11.96 -21.74
C VAL A 4 24.12 12.85 -20.69
N THR A 5 23.32 13.50 -19.84
CA THR A 5 23.74 14.14 -18.60
C THR A 5 22.63 13.77 -17.61
N MET A 6 22.74 12.66 -16.88
CA MET A 6 23.33 12.56 -15.53
C MET A 6 22.93 13.72 -14.63
N TRP A 7 22.25 13.39 -13.53
CA TRP A 7 21.96 14.09 -12.25
C TRP A 7 20.72 13.31 -11.73
N LEU A 8 20.75 12.26 -10.91
CA LEU A 8 21.54 11.93 -9.72
C LEU A 8 21.70 13.13 -8.80
N CYS A 9 20.66 13.38 -8.00
CA CYS A 9 20.69 13.87 -6.61
C CYS A 9 19.29 14.29 -6.18
N CYS A 10 18.59 13.44 -5.42
CA CYS A 10 17.66 13.81 -4.34
C CYS A 10 17.17 12.54 -3.61
N LEU A 11 18.13 11.70 -3.23
CA LEU A 11 17.91 10.68 -2.19
C LEU A 11 18.53 11.24 -0.90
N ALA A 12 17.91 12.30 -0.40
CA ALA A 12 18.25 12.91 0.88
C ALA A 12 17.02 12.83 1.78
N LEU A 13 17.15 12.03 2.84
CA LEU A 13 16.59 12.24 4.17
C LEU A 13 15.53 13.36 4.28
N PHE A 14 14.25 12.97 4.40
CA PHE A 14 13.28 13.77 5.14
C PHE A 14 13.15 13.21 6.56
N ILE A 15 14.20 13.44 7.36
CA ILE A 15 14.04 13.77 8.78
C ILE A 15 14.46 15.24 8.86
N SER A 16 13.48 16.13 9.07
CA SER A 16 13.60 17.50 9.58
C SER A 16 12.16 17.95 9.86
N LEU A 17 11.67 17.91 11.11
CA LEU A 17 11.67 19.04 12.06
C LEU A 17 11.44 20.39 11.37
N HIS A 18 10.36 21.09 11.72
CA HIS A 18 10.33 22.45 12.27
C HIS A 18 8.88 22.95 12.39
N SER A 19 8.49 23.31 13.62
CA SER A 19 7.69 24.51 13.90
C SER A 19 7.98 24.93 15.35
N PHE A 20 8.85 25.93 15.50
CA PHE A 20 8.79 26.95 16.56
C PHE A 20 7.47 27.74 16.36
N GLY A 21 6.74 28.30 17.32
CA GLY A 21 6.84 28.44 18.76
C GLY A 21 5.70 29.35 19.27
N GLN A 22 5.37 29.27 20.56
CA GLN A 22 4.69 30.29 21.38
C GLN A 22 5.18 30.02 22.82
N TYR A 23 6.14 30.78 23.37
CA TYR A 23 6.00 32.05 24.08
C TYR A 23 5.00 32.03 25.25
N GLY A 24 5.55 32.22 26.46
CA GLY A 24 4.84 32.39 27.74
C GLY A 24 4.95 31.13 28.62
N GLY A 25 5.42 31.15 29.85
CA GLY A 25 5.77 32.20 30.78
C GLY A 25 5.85 31.56 32.17
N TYR A 26 6.79 32.04 32.98
CA TYR A 26 6.87 31.97 34.45
C TYR A 26 5.86 31.11 35.26
N GLY A 27 6.41 30.28 36.14
CA GLY A 27 5.73 29.71 37.32
C GLY A 27 6.23 28.28 37.59
N GLY A 28 7.10 27.98 38.57
CA GLY A 28 7.11 28.49 39.93
C GLY A 28 6.00 27.79 40.72
N GLY A 29 6.28 26.64 41.32
CA GLY A 29 5.23 25.86 41.99
C GLY A 29 5.75 24.64 42.75
N TYR A 30 6.38 24.89 43.89
CA TYR A 30 6.63 23.91 44.94
C TYR A 30 5.29 23.50 45.58
N GLY A 31 5.00 22.20 45.65
CA GLY A 31 3.86 21.64 46.38
C GLY A 31 4.04 20.12 46.50
N ARG A 32 4.73 19.64 47.54
CA ARG A 32 4.19 19.33 48.87
C ARG A 32 3.19 18.17 48.84
N GLY A 33 3.73 16.98 49.15
CA GLY A 33 3.22 16.09 50.20
C GLY A 33 1.87 15.39 49.99
N GLY A 34 1.90 14.06 50.01
CA GLY A 34 0.69 13.25 50.18
C GLY A 34 0.99 11.76 50.19
N TYR A 35 1.42 11.24 51.34
CA TYR A 35 1.39 9.82 51.68
C TYR A 35 -0.07 9.35 51.85
N GLY A 36 -0.36 8.11 51.42
CA GLY A 36 -1.63 7.40 51.67
C GLY A 36 -2.33 7.08 50.36
N GLY A 37 -2.36 5.84 49.86
CA GLY A 37 -2.77 4.63 50.56
C GLY A 37 -4.01 4.13 49.82
N GLY A 38 -3.89 3.06 49.03
CA GLY A 38 -4.99 2.61 48.18
C GLY A 38 -4.63 1.43 47.30
N MET A 39 -4.57 0.26 47.93
CA MET A 39 -5.04 -1.03 47.43
C MET A 39 -4.94 -1.29 45.91
N GLY A 40 -4.00 -2.16 45.55
CA GLY A 40 -3.80 -2.63 44.18
C GLY A 40 -5.08 -3.17 43.55
N GLN A 41 -5.54 -2.48 42.50
CA GLN A 41 -6.31 -3.10 41.44
C GLN A 41 -5.33 -3.47 40.34
N SER A 42 -5.00 -4.74 40.28
CA SER A 42 -4.43 -5.39 39.11
C SER A 42 -5.40 -5.25 37.94
N MET A 43 -5.34 -4.13 37.22
CA MET A 43 -5.87 -4.05 35.87
C MET A 43 -4.99 -4.93 34.98
N PRO A 44 -5.54 -5.92 34.25
CA PRO A 44 -4.83 -6.49 33.13
C PRO A 44 -4.78 -5.42 32.04
N SER A 45 -3.73 -4.60 32.06
CA SER A 45 -3.36 -3.73 30.95
C SER A 45 -2.95 -4.63 29.78
N SER A 46 -3.94 -5.13 29.05
CA SER A 46 -3.70 -5.63 27.70
C SER A 46 -3.21 -4.43 26.90
N PRO A 47 -1.98 -4.44 26.36
CA PRO A 47 -1.55 -3.37 25.48
C PRO A 47 -2.54 -3.31 24.32
N PRO A 48 -3.01 -2.11 23.89
CA PRO A 48 -3.86 -2.02 22.72
C PRO A 48 -3.14 -2.75 21.59
N ARG A 49 -3.73 -3.85 21.09
CA ARG A 49 -3.21 -4.51 19.89
C ARG A 49 -3.12 -3.40 18.85
N ALA A 50 -1.91 -3.06 18.43
CA ALA A 50 -1.70 -2.15 17.31
C ALA A 50 -2.56 -2.71 16.18
N SER A 51 -3.67 -2.03 15.86
CA SER A 51 -4.57 -2.47 14.80
C SER A 51 -3.74 -2.39 13.53
N VAL A 52 -3.32 -3.55 12.99
CA VAL A 52 -2.66 -3.62 11.70
C VAL A 52 -3.57 -2.88 10.72
N PRO A 53 -3.13 -1.76 10.12
CA PRO A 53 -4.00 -0.95 9.29
C PRO A 53 -4.63 -1.78 8.16
N ASN A 54 -5.93 -1.60 7.89
CA ASN A 54 -6.69 -2.33 6.85
C ASN A 54 -6.35 -1.84 5.43
N ILE A 55 -5.06 -1.83 5.10
CA ILE A 55 -4.56 -1.24 3.86
C ILE A 55 -5.17 -1.93 2.65
N ALA A 56 -5.27 -3.27 2.65
CA ALA A 56 -5.85 -4.00 1.51
C ALA A 56 -7.34 -3.67 1.32
N GLY A 57 -8.11 -3.51 2.40
CA GLY A 57 -9.52 -3.14 2.33
C GLY A 57 -9.72 -1.72 1.80
N ASP A 58 -8.92 -0.76 2.28
CA ASP A 58 -8.96 0.63 1.78
C ASP A 58 -8.61 0.70 0.29
N MET A 59 -7.63 -0.10 -0.13
CA MET A 59 -7.23 -0.23 -1.53
C MET A 59 -8.36 -0.80 -2.40
N ALA A 60 -9.01 -1.87 -1.96
CA ALA A 60 -10.15 -2.46 -2.65
C ALA A 60 -11.31 -1.47 -2.83
N GLN A 61 -11.57 -0.63 -1.83
CA GLN A 61 -12.58 0.42 -1.93
C GLN A 61 -12.22 1.50 -2.95
N LYS A 62 -10.97 2.00 -2.92
CA LYS A 62 -10.49 3.00 -3.88
C LYS A 62 -10.57 2.49 -5.31
N GLU A 63 -10.14 1.26 -5.55
CA GLU A 63 -10.20 0.65 -6.87
C GLU A 63 -11.64 0.45 -7.34
N THR A 64 -12.52 -0.05 -6.47
CA THR A 64 -13.96 -0.17 -6.77
C THR A 64 -14.55 1.18 -7.15
N LYS A 65 -14.24 2.24 -6.40
CA LYS A 65 -14.71 3.59 -6.68
C LYS A 65 -14.20 4.08 -8.03
N TRP A 66 -12.90 3.93 -8.29
CA TRP A 66 -12.29 4.35 -9.54
C TRP A 66 -12.92 3.65 -10.75
N LEU A 67 -13.10 2.32 -10.68
CA LEU A 67 -13.71 1.54 -11.75
C LEU A 67 -15.15 1.97 -12.03
N LYS A 68 -15.94 2.23 -10.98
CA LYS A 68 -17.30 2.76 -11.13
C LYS A 68 -17.34 4.13 -11.82
N GLU A 69 -16.43 5.03 -11.46
CA GLU A 69 -16.40 6.40 -11.98
C GLU A 69 -15.84 6.47 -13.41
N ASN A 70 -14.97 5.54 -13.80
CA ASN A 70 -14.25 5.62 -15.08
C ASN A 70 -14.73 4.66 -16.16
N LEU A 71 -15.48 3.61 -15.81
CA LEU A 71 -15.92 2.56 -16.75
C LEU A 71 -17.44 2.49 -16.90
N GLU A 72 -18.19 3.40 -16.27
CA GLU A 72 -19.66 3.45 -16.36
C GLU A 72 -20.30 2.09 -16.04
N LEU A 73 -19.84 1.45 -14.95
CA LEU A 73 -20.30 0.12 -14.57
C LEU A 73 -21.81 0.11 -14.31
N THR A 74 -22.49 -0.93 -14.77
CA THR A 74 -23.88 -1.20 -14.33
C THR A 74 -23.91 -1.51 -12.84
N LYS A 75 -25.11 -1.49 -12.25
CA LYS A 75 -25.29 -1.80 -10.82
C LYS A 75 -24.80 -3.21 -10.49
N GLU A 76 -25.08 -4.16 -11.38
CA GLU A 76 -24.68 -5.56 -11.27
C GLU A 76 -23.16 -5.69 -11.40
N GLN A 77 -22.55 -5.05 -12.40
CA GLN A 77 -21.09 -5.03 -12.57
C GLN A 77 -20.40 -4.42 -11.35
N ALA A 78 -20.88 -3.27 -10.86
CA ALA A 78 -20.32 -2.60 -9.69
C ALA A 78 -20.39 -3.48 -8.43
N LYS A 79 -21.47 -4.29 -8.27
CA LYS A 79 -21.58 -5.26 -7.17
C LYS A 79 -20.54 -6.37 -7.32
N SER A 80 -20.41 -6.95 -8.51
CA SER A 80 -19.43 -8.01 -8.79
C SER A 80 -17.98 -7.53 -8.63
N VAL A 81 -17.66 -6.32 -9.13
CA VAL A 81 -16.33 -5.69 -8.95
C VAL A 81 -16.03 -5.46 -7.48
N LYS A 82 -16.99 -4.93 -6.71
CA LYS A 82 -16.81 -4.74 -5.26
C LYS A 82 -16.54 -6.06 -4.54
N GLN A 83 -17.29 -7.10 -4.87
CA GLN A 83 -17.10 -8.43 -4.31
C GLN A 83 -15.70 -8.97 -4.63
N LEU A 84 -15.31 -8.96 -5.91
CA LEU A 84 -13.99 -9.40 -6.37
C LEU A 84 -12.86 -8.63 -5.66
N ASN A 85 -12.96 -7.31 -5.56
CA ASN A 85 -11.96 -6.48 -4.90
C ASN A 85 -11.83 -6.79 -3.39
N ASN A 86 -12.95 -7.06 -2.71
CA ASN A 86 -12.94 -7.44 -1.30
C ASN A 86 -12.36 -8.85 -1.08
N GLU A 87 -12.72 -9.81 -1.92
CA GLU A 87 -12.14 -11.16 -1.90
C GLU A 87 -10.63 -11.10 -2.08
N TYR A 88 -10.18 -10.34 -3.08
CA TYR A 88 -8.76 -10.10 -3.34
C TYR A 88 -8.04 -9.46 -2.14
N ALA A 89 -8.64 -8.43 -1.52
CA ALA A 89 -8.08 -7.80 -0.32
C ALA A 89 -7.95 -8.78 0.85
N SER A 90 -8.94 -9.67 1.04
CA SER A 90 -8.86 -10.71 2.07
C SER A 90 -7.71 -11.68 1.79
N GLN A 91 -7.61 -12.19 0.55
CA GLN A 91 -6.53 -13.09 0.13
C GLN A 91 -5.15 -12.47 0.34
N GLN A 92 -4.98 -11.19 -0.02
CA GLN A 92 -3.74 -10.47 0.22
C GLN A 92 -3.40 -10.38 1.71
N GLN A 93 -4.38 -10.03 2.55
CA GLN A 93 -4.16 -9.94 4.00
C GLN A 93 -3.77 -11.27 4.61
N ASP A 94 -4.46 -12.34 4.22
CA ASP A 94 -4.23 -13.66 4.79
C ASP A 94 -2.88 -14.21 4.34
N ALA A 95 -2.52 -14.08 3.05
CA ALA A 95 -1.19 -14.46 2.58
C ALA A 95 -0.06 -13.66 3.24
N ILE A 96 -0.24 -12.34 3.45
CA ILE A 96 0.77 -11.52 4.14
C ILE A 96 0.93 -11.97 5.60
N LYS A 97 -0.18 -12.25 6.29
CA LYS A 97 -0.15 -12.79 7.66
C LYS A 97 0.53 -14.16 7.70
N ASP A 98 0.28 -15.03 6.74
CA ASP A 98 0.86 -16.37 6.69
C ASP A 98 2.37 -16.33 6.42
N ILE A 99 2.81 -15.43 5.53
CA ILE A 99 4.22 -15.32 5.13
C ILE A 99 5.06 -14.56 6.17
N ILE A 100 4.54 -13.46 6.72
CA ILE A 100 5.27 -12.61 7.69
C ILE A 100 5.07 -13.13 9.13
N GLY A 101 3.98 -13.85 9.39
CA GLY A 101 3.57 -14.26 10.73
C GLY A 101 3.12 -13.07 11.59
N THR A 102 3.09 -13.27 12.90
CA THR A 102 2.74 -12.25 13.90
C THR A 102 3.98 -11.53 14.50
N GLY A 103 5.17 -11.78 13.94
CA GLY A 103 6.43 -11.26 14.46
C GLY A 103 6.62 -9.76 14.22
N GLY A 104 6.99 -9.01 15.26
CA GLY A 104 7.18 -7.54 15.23
C GLY A 104 8.49 -7.05 14.63
N GLY A 105 9.03 -7.72 13.60
CA GLY A 105 10.31 -7.39 12.96
C GLY A 105 10.19 -7.03 11.49
N ARG A 106 11.23 -6.40 10.92
CA ARG A 106 11.31 -6.18 9.47
C ARG A 106 11.44 -7.54 8.76
N PRO A 107 10.60 -7.85 7.76
CA PRO A 107 10.69 -9.12 7.03
C PRO A 107 12.04 -9.28 6.33
N SER A 108 12.51 -10.53 6.21
CA SER A 108 13.74 -10.85 5.47
C SER A 108 13.58 -10.53 3.97
N PRO A 109 14.68 -10.34 3.21
CA PRO A 109 14.60 -10.14 1.76
C PRO A 109 13.88 -11.28 1.03
N GLU A 110 14.04 -12.52 1.50
CA GLU A 110 13.37 -13.70 0.94
C GLU A 110 11.87 -13.68 1.22
N THR A 111 11.47 -13.36 2.46
CA THR A 111 10.08 -13.15 2.85
C THR A 111 9.43 -12.04 2.00
N ILE A 112 10.15 -10.93 1.77
CA ILE A 112 9.67 -9.85 0.90
C ILE A 112 9.46 -10.35 -0.53
N LYS A 113 10.36 -11.19 -1.05
CA LYS A 113 10.23 -11.77 -2.39
C LYS A 113 9.00 -12.67 -2.48
N GLN A 114 8.82 -13.58 -1.52
CA GLN A 114 7.66 -14.47 -1.46
C GLN A 114 6.34 -13.69 -1.42
N VAL A 115 6.25 -12.64 -0.60
CA VAL A 115 5.07 -11.75 -0.58
C VAL A 115 4.84 -11.16 -1.97
N LYS A 116 5.88 -10.62 -2.63
CA LYS A 116 5.73 -10.03 -3.97
C LYS A 116 5.25 -11.04 -5.02
N ASP A 117 5.80 -12.24 -5.01
CA ASP A 117 5.46 -13.29 -5.97
C ASP A 117 3.98 -13.72 -5.80
N VAL A 118 3.53 -13.87 -4.54
CA VAL A 118 2.11 -14.16 -4.23
C VAL A 118 1.19 -12.99 -4.60
N MET A 119 1.60 -11.75 -4.35
CA MET A 119 0.81 -10.57 -4.75
C MET A 119 0.65 -10.48 -6.28
N LEU A 120 1.70 -10.83 -7.04
CA LEU A 120 1.64 -10.87 -8.50
C LEU A 120 0.65 -11.92 -8.98
N MET A 121 0.75 -13.14 -8.44
CA MET A 121 -0.15 -14.25 -8.78
C MET A 121 -1.61 -13.89 -8.52
N PHE A 122 -1.92 -13.36 -7.33
CA PHE A 122 -3.30 -12.94 -7.06
C PHE A 122 -3.73 -11.82 -8.01
N ASN A 123 -2.84 -10.88 -8.34
CA ASN A 123 -3.19 -9.78 -9.24
C ASN A 123 -3.56 -10.30 -10.64
N GLU A 124 -2.86 -11.31 -11.13
CA GLU A 124 -3.20 -12.00 -12.39
C GLU A 124 -4.56 -12.70 -12.29
N GLU A 125 -4.80 -13.47 -11.22
CA GLU A 125 -6.09 -14.15 -10.99
C GLU A 125 -7.25 -13.15 -10.91
N LYS A 126 -7.04 -12.00 -10.26
CA LYS A 126 -8.02 -10.92 -10.21
C LYS A 126 -8.33 -10.37 -11.59
N GLU A 127 -7.32 -10.15 -12.44
CA GLU A 127 -7.51 -9.65 -13.80
C GLU A 127 -8.33 -10.63 -14.65
N GLU A 128 -8.04 -11.92 -14.53
CA GLU A 128 -8.79 -12.98 -15.20
C GLU A 128 -10.26 -12.99 -14.78
N LYS A 129 -10.56 -12.77 -13.50
CA LYS A 129 -11.93 -12.69 -12.97
C LYS A 129 -12.61 -11.35 -13.27
N LEU A 130 -11.86 -10.26 -13.39
CA LEU A 130 -12.39 -8.93 -13.72
C LEU A 130 -12.83 -8.85 -15.18
N LYS A 131 -12.06 -9.45 -16.09
CA LYS A 131 -12.33 -9.43 -17.53
C LYS A 131 -13.76 -9.84 -17.92
N PRO A 132 -14.34 -10.96 -17.45
CA PRO A 132 -15.71 -11.34 -17.79
C PRO A 132 -16.80 -10.51 -17.10
N ILE A 133 -16.46 -9.71 -16.08
CA ILE A 133 -17.41 -8.78 -15.44
C ILE A 133 -17.61 -7.54 -16.31
N LEU A 134 -16.55 -7.12 -17.01
CA LEU A 134 -16.55 -5.95 -17.87
C LEU A 134 -16.97 -6.30 -19.30
N THR A 135 -17.57 -5.34 -20.02
CA THR A 135 -17.72 -5.49 -21.48
C THR A 135 -16.35 -5.39 -22.16
N PRO A 136 -16.21 -5.84 -23.43
CA PRO A 136 -14.96 -5.69 -24.18
C PRO A 136 -14.46 -4.24 -24.25
N GLU A 137 -15.37 -3.28 -24.40
CA GLU A 137 -15.05 -1.84 -24.45
C GLU A 137 -14.56 -1.33 -23.09
N GLN A 138 -15.26 -1.70 -22.02
CA GLN A 138 -14.85 -1.37 -20.65
C GLN A 138 -13.50 -2.00 -20.29
N TRP A 139 -13.25 -3.25 -20.70
CA TRP A 139 -11.96 -3.92 -20.50
C TRP A 139 -10.83 -3.21 -21.22
N THR A 140 -11.06 -2.78 -22.47
CA THR A 140 -10.08 -2.03 -23.25
C THR A 140 -9.76 -0.69 -22.59
N LEU A 141 -10.79 0.03 -22.14
CA LEU A 141 -10.61 1.30 -21.42
C LEU A 141 -9.87 1.10 -20.09
N TYR A 142 -10.23 0.06 -19.34
CA TYR A 142 -9.55 -0.34 -18.11
C TYR A 142 -8.05 -0.55 -18.34
N GLN A 143 -7.67 -1.39 -19.31
CA GLN A 143 -6.26 -1.66 -19.62
C GLN A 143 -5.50 -0.37 -20.00
N SER A 144 -6.12 0.54 -20.75
CA SER A 144 -5.50 1.80 -21.15
C SER A 144 -5.23 2.75 -19.97
N LYS A 145 -6.05 2.69 -18.92
CA LYS A 145 -5.99 3.58 -17.75
C LYS A 145 -5.39 2.91 -16.51
N LYS A 146 -5.14 1.60 -16.53
CA LYS A 146 -4.72 0.80 -15.39
C LYS A 146 -3.49 1.36 -14.68
N GLU A 147 -2.47 1.77 -15.44
CA GLU A 147 -1.25 2.35 -14.84
C GLU A 147 -1.54 3.69 -14.14
N ALA A 148 -2.41 4.52 -14.71
CA ALA A 148 -2.83 5.78 -14.11
C ALA A 148 -3.67 5.54 -12.85
N MET A 149 -4.62 4.60 -12.90
CA MET A 149 -5.39 4.15 -11.74
C MET A 149 -4.44 3.71 -10.62
N GLN A 150 -3.53 2.76 -10.88
CA GLN A 150 -2.54 2.29 -9.90
C GLN A 150 -1.66 3.42 -9.34
N LYS A 151 -1.44 4.48 -10.13
CA LYS A 151 -0.74 5.66 -9.66
C LYS A 151 -1.53 6.46 -8.64
N GLU A 152 -2.81 6.66 -8.93
CA GLU A 152 -3.75 7.42 -8.12
C GLU A 152 -4.12 6.70 -6.81
N ILE A 153 -4.45 5.42 -6.88
CA ILE A 153 -4.95 4.68 -5.72
C ILE A 153 -3.84 4.27 -4.74
N GLY A 154 -2.57 4.28 -5.17
CA GLY A 154 -1.40 3.96 -4.34
C GLY A 154 -1.15 2.46 -4.15
N GLY A 155 -1.63 1.62 -5.07
CA GLY A 155 -1.53 0.17 -4.97
C GLY A 155 -0.13 -0.39 -5.23
N TRP A 156 0.04 -1.69 -4.93
CA TRP A 156 1.25 -2.43 -5.29
C TRP A 156 1.47 -2.34 -6.80
N ARG A 157 2.66 -1.87 -7.20
CA ARG A 157 3.09 -1.82 -8.59
C ARG A 157 4.17 -2.87 -8.78
N PRO A 158 3.97 -3.91 -9.61
CA PRO A 158 5.10 -4.71 -10.05
C PRO A 158 6.11 -3.78 -10.71
N ALA A 159 7.40 -4.02 -10.48
CA ALA A 159 8.42 -3.25 -11.16
C ALA A 159 8.19 -3.40 -12.67
N ALA A 160 8.13 -2.29 -13.40
CA ALA A 160 8.07 -2.34 -14.86
C ALA A 160 9.20 -3.27 -15.35
N PRO A 161 8.93 -4.20 -16.28
CA PRO A 161 9.98 -5.04 -16.83
C PRO A 161 11.10 -4.11 -17.32
N LYS A 162 12.31 -4.30 -16.77
CA LYS A 162 13.48 -3.55 -17.23
C LYS A 162 13.58 -3.85 -18.71
N LYS A 163 13.42 -2.84 -19.58
CA LYS A 163 13.67 -3.02 -21.01
C LYS A 163 15.10 -3.53 -21.12
N ASP A 164 15.24 -4.79 -21.54
CA ASP A 164 16.54 -5.39 -21.77
C ASP A 164 17.28 -4.52 -22.80
N SER A 165 18.29 -3.82 -22.33
CA SER A 165 19.20 -3.05 -23.17
C SER A 165 20.21 -3.99 -23.85
N THR A 166 19.72 -5.02 -24.55
CA THR A 166 20.56 -6.01 -25.25
C THR A 166 20.39 -6.00 -26.77
N SER A 167 19.65 -5.07 -27.37
CA SER A 167 19.56 -4.95 -28.84
C SER A 167 20.57 -3.99 -29.49
N ARG A 168 21.63 -3.57 -28.80
CA ARG A 168 22.72 -2.74 -29.40
C ARG A 168 24.08 -3.43 -29.38
N ALA A 169 24.14 -4.64 -29.92
CA ALA A 169 25.40 -5.29 -30.31
C ALA A 169 25.20 -6.11 -31.60
N ALA A 170 24.67 -5.48 -32.65
CA ALA A 170 24.62 -6.05 -33.99
C ALA A 170 24.69 -4.92 -35.03
N ASN A 171 25.85 -4.24 -35.09
CA ASN A 171 26.43 -3.64 -36.29
C ASN A 171 27.64 -2.81 -35.91
N GLN A 172 28.82 -3.43 -35.91
CA GLN A 172 30.03 -2.80 -36.40
C GLN A 172 30.65 -3.83 -37.34
N GLY A 173 30.59 -3.51 -38.63
CA GLY A 173 31.30 -4.24 -39.68
C GLY A 173 32.78 -3.89 -39.71
#